data_AF-A0A821ZJ10-F1
#
_entry.id   AF-A0A821ZJ10-F1
#
_cell.length_a   1.000
_cell.length_b   1.000
_cell.length_c   1.000
_cell.angle_alpha   90.00
_cell.angle_beta   90.00
_cell.angle_gamma   90.00
#
_symmetry.space_group_name_H-M   'P 1'
#
loop_
_entity.id
_entity.type
_entity.pdbx_description
1 polymer ?
#
loop_
_entity_poly.entity_id
_entity_poly.type
_entity_poly.pdbx_seq_one_letter_code
_entity_poly.pdbx_strand_id
1 'polypeptide(L)' 'NSVVNGSMLSGRQMIGTLNVLGLNYATLGNHEFDLKEISLRRRLDESKFEWIGSNVYEL' A
#
# COMPACT_ATOMS: atom_id res chain seq x y z
N ASN A 1 4.88 -15.18 3.96
CA ASN A 1 5.00 -14.29 2.79
C ASN A 1 4.50 -14.98 1.53
N SER A 2 3.46 -14.44 0.90
CA SER A 2 2.83 -15.01 -0.30
C SER A 2 3.53 -14.52 -1.57
N VAL A 3 3.89 -15.45 -2.46
CA VAL A 3 4.53 -15.19 -3.76
C VAL A 3 3.56 -15.61 -4.87
N VAL A 4 3.38 -14.74 -5.87
CA VAL A 4 2.54 -15.01 -7.04
C VAL A 4 3.36 -14.68 -8.29
N ASN A 5 3.44 -15.61 -9.23
CA ASN A 5 4.21 -15.47 -10.48
C ASN A 5 5.67 -15.02 -10.24
N GLY A 6 6.33 -15.60 -9.23
CA GLY A 6 7.73 -15.30 -8.89
C GLY A 6 7.96 -13.95 -8.18
N SER A 7 6.91 -13.19 -7.89
CA SER A 7 7.01 -11.92 -7.16
C SER A 7 6.30 -11.98 -5.82
N MET A 8 6.90 -11.40 -4.77
CA MET A 8 6.19 -11.19 -3.51
C MET A 8 4.99 -10.26 -3.72
N LEU A 9 3.85 -10.62 -3.11
CA LEU A 9 2.65 -9.79 -3.20
C LEU A 9 2.84 -8.45 -2.49
N SER A 10 3.47 -8.42 -1.31
CA SER A 10 3.86 -7.19 -0.58
C SER A 10 2.74 -6.13 -0.53
N GLY A 11 1.53 -6.54 -0.14
CA GLY A 11 0.35 -5.69 -0.01
C GLY A 11 -0.41 -5.40 -1.31
N ARG A 12 0.08 -5.84 -2.48
CA ARG A 12 -0.54 -5.57 -3.80
C ARG A 12 -1.99 -6.04 -3.85
N GLN A 13 -2.29 -7.19 -3.24
CA GLN A 13 -3.64 -7.73 -3.16
C GLN A 13 -4.60 -6.82 -2.38
N MET A 14 -4.11 -6.14 -1.33
CA MET A 14 -4.94 -5.21 -0.56
C MET A 14 -5.28 -3.96 -1.37
N ILE A 15 -4.27 -3.36 -2.03
CA ILE A 15 -4.49 -2.21 -2.91
C ILE A 15 -5.46 -2.54 -4.04
N GLY A 16 -5.32 -3.73 -4.66
CA GLY A 16 -6.26 -4.21 -5.67
C GLY A 16 -7.70 -4.28 -5.18
N THR A 17 -7.93 -4.87 -4.00
CA THR A 17 -9.26 -4.92 -3.37
C THR A 17 -9.81 -3.53 -3.08
N LEU A 18 -9.03 -2.66 -2.44
CA LEU A 18 -9.47 -1.30 -2.08
C LEU A 18 -9.79 -0.44 -3.30
N ASN A 19 -9.02 -0.60 -4.39
CA ASN A 19 -9.30 0.06 -5.67
C ASN A 19 -10.63 -0.40 -6.28
N VAL A 20 -10.98 -1.69 -6.18
CA VAL A 20 -12.26 -2.22 -6.68
C VAL A 20 -13.43 -1.77 -5.81
N LEU A 21 -13.22 -1.67 -4.49
CA LEU A 21 -14.23 -1.18 -3.56
C LEU A 21 -14.54 0.31 -3.73
N GLY A 22 -13.67 1.07 -4.40
CA GLY A 22 -13.85 2.50 -4.63
C GLY A 22 -13.57 3.34 -3.38
N LEU A 23 -12.55 2.97 -2.60
CA LEU A 23 -12.11 3.76 -1.44
C LEU A 23 -11.77 5.20 -1.88
N ASN A 24 -12.05 6.18 -1.02
CA ASN A 24 -11.70 7.58 -1.30
C ASN A 24 -10.40 8.00 -0.61
N TYR A 25 -10.25 7.64 0.68
CA TYR A 25 -9.13 8.06 1.51
C TYR A 25 -8.64 6.92 2.41
N ALA A 26 -7.33 6.89 2.65
CA ALA A 26 -6.69 6.05 3.65
C ALA A 26 -5.63 6.84 4.43
N THR A 27 -5.21 6.31 5.58
CA THR A 27 -4.07 6.82 6.35
C THR A 27 -3.06 5.70 6.58
N LEU A 28 -1.81 6.05 6.86
CA LEU A 28 -0.73 5.11 7.14
C LEU A 28 -0.94 4.48 8.54
N GLY A 29 -1.13 3.17 8.58
CA GLY A 29 -1.06 2.36 9.79
C GLY A 29 0.36 1.83 10.02
N ASN A 30 0.57 1.19 11.17
CA ASN A 30 1.88 0.63 11.52
C ASN A 30 2.30 -0.51 10.58
N HIS A 31 1.36 -1.29 10.06
CA HIS A 31 1.66 -2.45 9.22
C HIS A 31 2.05 -2.08 7.78
N GLU A 32 1.78 -0.85 7.34
CA GLU A 32 2.32 -0.35 6.07
C GLU A 32 3.87 -0.32 6.09
N PHE A 33 4.47 -0.12 7.26
CA PHE A 33 5.93 -0.07 7.47
C PHE A 33 6.59 -1.44 7.66
N ASP A 34 5.82 -2.53 7.69
CA ASP A 34 6.38 -3.88 7.61
C ASP A 34 6.96 -4.18 6.21
N LEU A 35 6.54 -3.39 5.21
CA LEU A 35 7.08 -3.45 3.86
C LEU A 35 8.41 -2.69 3.78
N LYS A 36 9.31 -3.17 2.93
CA LYS A 36 10.44 -2.35 2.48
C LYS A 36 9.89 -1.08 1.81
N GLU A 37 10.52 0.07 2.04
CA GLU A 37 10.15 1.38 1.47
C GLU A 37 9.78 1.28 -0.03
N ILE A 38 10.63 0.67 -0.86
CA ILE A 38 10.37 0.53 -2.30
C ILE A 38 9.05 -0.20 -2.60
N SER A 39 8.66 -1.16 -1.76
CA SER A 39 7.40 -1.88 -1.90
C SER A 39 6.22 -1.03 -1.43
N LEU A 40 6.38 -0.28 -0.33
CA LEU A 40 5.37 0.66 0.18
C LEU A 40 5.10 1.78 -0.82
N ARG A 41 6.15 2.47 -1.31
CA ARG A 41 6.02 3.51 -2.36
C ARG A 41 5.27 3.00 -3.57
N ARG A 42 5.60 1.79 -4.02
CA ARG A 42 4.87 1.15 -5.12
C ARG A 42 3.39 0.86 -4.80
N ARG A 43 3.03 0.57 -3.54
CA ARG A 43 1.61 0.43 -3.15
C ARG A 43 0.88 1.77 -3.17
N LEU A 44 1.54 2.83 -2.73
CA LEU A 44 1.01 4.19 -2.82
C LEU A 44 0.75 4.56 -4.29
N ASP A 45 1.71 4.33 -5.19
CA ASP A 45 1.59 4.61 -6.62
C ASP A 45 0.49 3.78 -7.32
N GLU A 46 0.24 2.55 -6.85
CA GLU A 46 -0.81 1.65 -7.40
C GLU A 46 -2.22 1.99 -6.88
N SER A 47 -2.35 2.89 -5.90
CA SER A 47 -3.62 3.26 -5.27
C SER A 47 -4.43 4.22 -6.14
N LYS A 48 -5.75 3.99 -6.23
CA LYS A 48 -6.72 4.88 -6.90
C LYS A 48 -7.45 5.81 -5.91
N PHE A 49 -6.93 5.91 -4.70
CA PHE A 49 -7.47 6.66 -3.58
C PHE A 49 -6.34 7.46 -2.93
N GLU A 50 -6.70 8.50 -2.19
CA GLU A 50 -5.72 9.42 -1.61
C GLU A 50 -5.21 8.91 -0.25
N TRP A 51 -3.90 9.00 -0.06
CA TRP A 51 -3.25 8.71 1.22
C TRP A 51 -3.01 10.01 1.99
N ILE A 52 -3.43 10.03 3.25
CA ILE A 52 -3.25 11.18 4.15
C ILE A 52 -2.25 10.79 5.23
N GLY A 53 -1.14 11.53 5.32
CA GLY A 53 -0.18 11.43 6.41
C GLY A 53 0.03 12.80 7.05
N SER A 54 -0.37 12.96 8.31
CA SER A 54 -0.22 14.25 9.04
C SER A 54 0.99 14.28 9.98
N ASN A 55 1.59 13.12 10.25
CA ASN A 55 2.66 12.94 11.24
C ASN A 55 3.74 11.93 10.79
N VAL A 56 3.81 11.64 9.49
CA VAL A 56 4.87 10.82 8.88
C VAL A 56 5.66 11.74 7.95
N TYR A 57 6.94 11.94 8.24
CA TYR A 57 7.77 12.93 7.56
C TYR A 57 8.60 12.34 6.43
N GLU A 58 8.94 11.05 6.51
CA GLU A 58 9.78 10.34 5.55
C GLU A 58 9.19 8.94 5.30
N LEU A 59 9.33 8.48 4.06
CA LEU A 59 8.90 7.16 3.59
C LEU A 59 10.12 6.39 3.11
#